data_AF-A0AA50HSM2-F1
#
_entry.id   AF-A0AA50HSM2-F1
#
_cell.length_a   1.000
_cell.length_b   1.000
_cell.length_c   1.000
_cell.angle_alpha   90.00
_cell.angle_beta   90.00
_cell.angle_gamma   90.00
#
_symmetry.space_group_name_H-M   'P 1'
#
loop_
_entity.id
_entity.type
_entity.pdbx_description
1 polymer ?
#
loop_
_entity_poly.entity_id
_entity_poly.type
_entity_poly.pdbx_seq_one_letter_code
_entity_poly.pdbx_strand_id
1 'polypeptide(L)'
;MSDLFVSSGWGGYDRGRAPQWAHPRAQQQWFGAIAALEPFLRQTLPNVGGELPGICLTAPAPVLKDAVLVRNFYQGIATPWEEFSPWPCLAGEESEWSAVPPMREIPLFPQDPLAEEQFCWLMTPQFGLLLLLGKNEQGLAQFYWTFDPEILQQAWLSLQARLKYGLSPDLSLLQKTIAAFNFPQPDFRLVTYFGQLMLDYQPNPYNLPPCQEQESAEPSPDVELLQALTHEVRTP
;
A
#
# COMPACT_ATOMS: atom_id res chain seq x y z
N MET A 1 -2.67 1.97 11.95
CA MET A 1 -1.43 1.15 12.07
C MET A 1 -0.19 2.00 12.18
N SER A 2 -0.23 3.26 11.75
CA SER A 2 0.92 4.17 11.78
C SER A 2 1.53 4.33 13.18
N ASP A 3 0.70 4.28 14.23
CA ASP A 3 1.14 4.36 15.64
C ASP A 3 2.13 3.25 16.05
N LEU A 4 2.07 2.08 15.40
CA LEU A 4 2.99 0.96 15.68
C LEU A 4 4.43 1.29 15.26
N PHE A 5 4.57 2.07 14.19
CA PHE A 5 5.88 2.52 13.69
C PHE A 5 6.40 3.71 14.50
N VAL A 6 5.50 4.63 14.83
CA VAL A 6 5.83 5.77 15.69
C VAL A 6 6.35 5.32 17.06
N SER A 7 5.64 4.40 17.71
CA SER A 7 6.00 3.90 19.04
C SER A 7 7.29 3.07 19.06
N SER A 8 7.69 2.49 17.93
CA SER A 8 8.95 1.74 17.76
C SER A 8 10.13 2.64 17.36
N GLY A 9 9.96 3.98 17.38
CA GLY A 9 11.02 4.94 17.06
C GLY A 9 11.23 5.19 15.57
N TRP A 10 10.37 4.62 14.71
CA TRP A 10 10.35 4.90 13.28
C TRP A 10 9.49 6.14 13.04
N GLY A 11 10.05 7.33 13.28
CA GLY A 11 9.29 8.56 13.11
C GLY A 11 10.14 9.79 13.40
N GLY A 12 10.65 10.44 12.37
CA GLY A 12 11.33 11.71 12.56
C GLY A 12 11.78 12.31 11.25
N TYR A 13 10.92 13.12 10.64
CA TYR A 13 11.47 14.36 10.10
C TYR A 13 11.89 15.20 11.30
N ASP A 14 13.10 15.78 11.26
CA ASP A 14 13.55 16.76 12.26
C ASP A 14 12.42 17.74 12.56
N ARG A 15 12.35 18.24 13.81
CA ARG A 15 11.33 19.17 14.36
C ARG A 15 11.28 20.54 13.63
N GLY A 16 11.15 20.53 12.32
CA GLY A 16 11.02 21.65 11.42
C GLY A 16 9.78 21.44 10.56
N ARG A 17 9.30 22.53 9.96
CA ARG A 17 8.15 22.52 9.06
C ARG A 17 8.35 21.46 7.97
N ALA A 18 7.40 20.56 7.90
CA ALA A 18 7.34 19.51 6.90
C ALA A 18 7.53 20.05 5.48
N PRO A 19 8.41 19.45 4.67
CA PRO A 19 8.50 19.82 3.27
C PRO A 19 7.26 19.40 2.50
N GLN A 20 6.79 20.24 1.57
CA GLN A 20 5.62 19.96 0.73
C GLN A 20 5.74 18.68 -0.11
N TRP A 21 6.97 18.17 -0.32
CA TRP A 21 7.24 16.95 -1.06
C TRP A 21 7.01 15.65 -0.27
N ALA A 22 6.77 15.72 1.05
CA ALA A 22 6.66 14.53 1.90
C ALA A 22 5.57 13.56 1.41
N HIS A 23 4.41 14.08 1.00
CA HIS A 23 3.30 13.28 0.50
C HIS A 23 3.56 12.65 -0.87
N PRO A 24 3.96 13.41 -1.92
CA PRO A 24 4.36 12.82 -3.20
C PRO A 24 5.44 11.75 -3.07
N ARG A 25 6.46 11.96 -2.22
CA ARG A 25 7.53 10.98 -2.01
C ARG A 25 7.02 9.70 -1.35
N ALA A 26 6.21 9.82 -0.30
CA ALA A 26 5.64 8.66 0.37
C ALA A 26 4.76 7.83 -0.57
N GLN A 27 3.97 8.48 -1.42
CA GLN A 27 3.20 7.81 -2.47
C GLN A 27 4.08 7.11 -3.50
N GLN A 28 5.16 7.75 -3.96
CA GLN A 28 6.10 7.11 -4.89
C GLN A 28 6.74 5.86 -4.30
N GLN A 29 7.13 5.91 -3.01
CA GLN A 29 7.68 4.75 -2.31
C GLN A 29 6.65 3.64 -2.16
N TRP A 30 5.41 3.97 -1.84
CA TRP A 30 4.30 3.03 -1.81
C TRP A 30 4.11 2.33 -3.17
N PHE A 31 4.02 3.09 -4.27
CA PHE A 31 3.85 2.51 -5.60
C PHE A 31 5.04 1.62 -6.00
N GLY A 32 6.28 2.03 -5.71
CA GLY A 32 7.46 1.20 -5.94
C GLY A 32 7.42 -0.11 -5.14
N ALA A 33 6.97 -0.06 -3.89
CA ALA A 33 6.81 -1.24 -3.05
C ALA A 33 5.73 -2.20 -3.54
N ILE A 34 4.58 -1.67 -3.99
CA ILE A 34 3.52 -2.49 -4.59
C ILE A 34 3.99 -3.13 -5.90
N ALA A 35 4.73 -2.39 -6.74
CA ALA A 35 5.28 -2.93 -7.98
C ALA A 35 6.35 -4.01 -7.73
N ALA A 36 7.16 -3.87 -6.68
CA ALA A 36 8.16 -4.85 -6.25
C ALA A 36 7.56 -6.13 -5.64
N LEU A 37 6.31 -6.08 -5.17
CA LEU A 37 5.70 -7.16 -4.39
C LEU A 37 5.52 -8.45 -5.19
N GLU A 38 4.96 -8.41 -6.41
CA GLU A 38 4.74 -9.63 -7.19
C GLU A 38 6.04 -10.31 -7.63
N PRO A 39 7.06 -9.59 -8.18
CA PRO A 39 8.37 -10.18 -8.47
C PRO A 39 9.01 -10.81 -7.23
N PHE A 40 8.88 -10.16 -6.08
CA PHE A 40 9.36 -10.68 -4.81
C PHE A 40 8.68 -12.01 -4.46
N LEU A 41 7.35 -12.03 -4.40
CA LEU A 41 6.58 -13.23 -4.05
C LEU A 41 6.86 -14.41 -4.98
N ARG A 42 6.98 -14.17 -6.29
CA ARG A 42 7.29 -15.22 -7.28
C ARG A 42 8.63 -15.90 -7.05
N GLN A 43 9.63 -15.16 -6.58
CA GLN A 43 10.95 -15.73 -6.30
C GLN A 43 11.04 -16.40 -4.92
N THR A 44 10.31 -15.88 -3.94
CA THR A 44 10.41 -16.35 -2.55
C THR A 44 9.50 -17.53 -2.26
N LEU A 45 8.37 -17.65 -2.96
CA LEU A 45 7.41 -18.71 -2.71
C LEU A 45 7.76 -19.97 -3.50
N PRO A 46 7.85 -21.14 -2.83
CA PRO A 46 8.02 -22.40 -3.51
C PRO A 46 6.72 -22.72 -4.25
N ASN A 47 6.87 -23.25 -5.47
CA ASN A 47 5.76 -23.58 -6.36
C ASN A 47 5.09 -24.88 -5.87
N VAL A 48 4.45 -24.86 -4.70
CA VAL A 48 3.88 -26.04 -4.04
C VAL A 48 2.38 -26.04 -4.24
N GLY A 49 1.90 -26.89 -5.14
CA GLY A 49 0.46 -27.15 -5.30
C GLY A 49 -0.04 -28.00 -4.14
N GLY A 50 -0.79 -27.41 -3.20
CA GLY A 50 -1.52 -28.19 -2.20
C GLY A 50 -2.11 -27.40 -1.03
N GLU A 51 -1.41 -26.40 -0.48
CA GLU A 51 -1.86 -25.60 0.67
C GLU A 51 -1.78 -24.11 0.33
N LEU A 52 -2.65 -23.27 0.91
CA LEU A 52 -2.60 -21.81 0.73
C LEU A 52 -1.21 -21.28 1.15
N PRO A 53 -0.31 -20.87 0.23
CA PRO A 53 1.02 -20.39 0.60
C PRO A 53 1.03 -19.11 1.45
N GLY A 54 -0.10 -18.42 1.59
CA GLY A 54 -0.17 -17.28 2.49
C GLY A 54 -1.51 -16.57 2.57
N ILE A 55 -1.50 -15.48 3.32
CA ILE A 55 -2.61 -14.58 3.58
C ILE A 55 -2.17 -13.17 3.18
N CYS A 56 -3.03 -12.45 2.48
CA CYS A 56 -2.82 -11.07 2.07
C CYS A 56 -4.06 -10.25 2.45
N LEU A 57 -3.86 -9.24 3.29
CA LEU A 57 -4.89 -8.31 3.74
C LEU A 57 -4.50 -6.90 3.32
N THR A 58 -5.34 -6.23 2.53
CA THR A 58 -4.99 -4.95 1.92
C THR A 58 -6.05 -3.90 2.14
N ALA A 59 -5.69 -2.64 2.03
CA ALA A 59 -6.63 -1.53 1.99
C ALA A 59 -6.08 -0.37 1.15
N PRO A 60 -6.93 0.40 0.47
CA PRO A 60 -8.37 0.17 0.27
C PRO A 60 -8.67 -0.80 -0.90
N ALA A 61 -7.65 -1.21 -1.66
CA ALA A 61 -7.78 -1.96 -2.90
C ALA A 61 -6.86 -3.20 -2.91
N PRO A 62 -7.11 -4.18 -3.78
CA PRO A 62 -6.22 -5.33 -3.92
C PRO A 62 -4.90 -4.90 -4.55
N VAL A 63 -3.78 -5.41 -4.02
CA VAL A 63 -2.44 -5.11 -4.53
C VAL A 63 -1.91 -6.15 -5.51
N LEU A 64 -2.42 -7.38 -5.42
CA LEU A 64 -2.02 -8.50 -6.28
C LEU A 64 -2.93 -8.55 -7.52
N LYS A 65 -2.32 -8.62 -8.70
CA LYS A 65 -2.95 -8.66 -10.03
C LYS A 65 -2.72 -10.00 -10.72
N ASP A 66 -1.62 -10.66 -10.43
CA ASP A 66 -1.29 -11.98 -10.98
C ASP A 66 -2.31 -13.03 -10.52
N ALA A 67 -3.03 -13.63 -11.47
CA ALA A 67 -4.04 -14.65 -11.22
C ALA A 67 -3.51 -15.87 -10.45
N VAL A 68 -2.23 -16.25 -10.63
CA VAL A 68 -1.62 -17.38 -9.92
C VAL A 68 -1.42 -17.03 -8.44
N LEU A 69 -0.87 -15.84 -8.16
CA LEU A 69 -0.70 -15.37 -6.78
C LEU A 69 -2.07 -15.16 -6.11
N VAL A 70 -3.03 -14.55 -6.80
CA VAL A 70 -4.38 -14.33 -6.27
C VAL A 70 -5.06 -15.65 -5.87
N ARG A 71 -4.91 -16.72 -6.67
CA ARG A 71 -5.46 -18.06 -6.37
C ARG A 71 -4.80 -18.74 -5.17
N ASN A 72 -3.56 -18.38 -4.90
CA ASN A 72 -2.73 -19.03 -3.90
C ASN A 72 -2.81 -18.34 -2.53
N PHE A 73 -3.35 -17.12 -2.45
CA PHE A 73 -3.45 -16.38 -1.21
C PHE A 73 -4.89 -16.28 -0.74
N TYR A 74 -5.10 -16.36 0.57
CA TYR A 74 -6.31 -15.81 1.16
C TYR A 74 -6.28 -14.28 0.99
N GLN A 75 -7.31 -13.70 0.37
CA GLN A 75 -7.39 -12.26 0.09
C GLN A 75 -8.46 -11.61 0.97
N GLY A 76 -8.08 -10.60 1.73
CA GLY A 76 -9.00 -9.73 2.45
C GLY A 76 -8.77 -8.28 2.07
N ILE A 77 -9.84 -7.53 1.81
CA ILE A 77 -9.77 -6.12 1.47
C ILE A 77 -10.53 -5.34 2.53
N ALA A 78 -9.84 -4.46 3.24
CA ALA A 78 -10.48 -3.55 4.15
C ALA A 78 -10.98 -2.32 3.40
N THR A 79 -12.30 -2.14 3.41
CA THR A 79 -12.99 -1.05 2.72
C THR A 79 -13.71 -0.18 3.76
N PRO A 80 -13.70 1.16 3.62
CA PRO A 80 -14.52 2.05 4.44
C PRO A 80 -16.00 1.62 4.43
N TRP A 81 -16.69 1.74 5.56
CA TRP A 81 -18.11 1.35 5.68
C TRP A 81 -19.00 2.06 4.65
N GLU A 82 -18.65 3.28 4.24
CA GLU A 82 -19.39 4.05 3.22
C GLU A 82 -19.27 3.43 1.81
N GLU A 83 -18.15 2.76 1.53
CA GLU A 83 -17.86 2.10 0.25
C GLU A 83 -18.14 0.60 0.29
N PHE A 84 -18.35 0.04 1.50
CA PHE A 84 -18.67 -1.35 1.71
C PHE A 84 -19.98 -1.70 1.00
N SER A 85 -19.87 -2.60 0.03
CA SER A 85 -21.02 -3.17 -0.65
C SER A 85 -21.27 -4.55 -0.06
N PRO A 86 -22.32 -4.75 0.77
CA PRO A 86 -22.60 -6.05 1.39
C PRO A 86 -22.96 -7.16 0.39
N TRP A 87 -22.93 -6.88 -0.91
CA TRP A 87 -23.26 -7.81 -1.98
C TRP A 87 -21.97 -8.24 -2.68
N PRO A 88 -21.60 -9.53 -2.67
CA PRO A 88 -20.63 -10.01 -3.62
C PRO A 88 -21.19 -9.74 -5.03
N CYS A 89 -20.29 -9.46 -5.96
CA CYS A 89 -20.60 -9.24 -7.37
C CYS A 89 -21.74 -10.15 -7.86
N LEU A 90 -22.65 -9.57 -8.66
CA LEU A 90 -23.67 -10.27 -9.43
C LEU A 90 -23.13 -11.62 -9.90
N ALA A 91 -23.82 -12.70 -9.54
CA ALA A 91 -23.60 -14.01 -10.14
C ALA A 91 -23.89 -13.87 -11.64
N GLY A 92 -22.84 -13.55 -12.42
CA GLY A 92 -22.79 -13.86 -13.83
C GLY A 92 -22.92 -15.37 -13.95
N GLU A 93 -23.83 -15.79 -14.82
CA GLU A 93 -24.14 -17.18 -15.12
C GLU A 93 -22.88 -18.04 -15.17
N GLU A 94 -22.98 -19.22 -14.55
CA GLU A 94 -21.97 -20.27 -14.41
C GLU A 94 -21.02 -20.36 -15.62
N SER A 95 -19.92 -19.61 -15.57
CA SER A 95 -18.72 -19.89 -16.34
C SER A 95 -17.75 -20.59 -15.41
N GLU A 96 -17.22 -21.72 -15.86
CA GLU A 96 -16.30 -22.65 -15.21
C GLU A 96 -14.94 -21.99 -14.84
N TRP A 97 -14.94 -20.92 -14.05
CA TRP A 97 -13.74 -20.31 -13.48
C TRP A 97 -13.40 -20.95 -12.14
N SER A 98 -12.76 -22.12 -12.25
CA SER A 98 -11.67 -22.63 -11.41
C SER A 98 -11.33 -21.82 -10.13
N ALA A 99 -11.79 -22.34 -8.97
CA ALA A 99 -11.07 -22.41 -7.69
C ALA A 99 -10.26 -21.19 -7.20
N VAL A 100 -10.73 -19.95 -7.39
CA VAL A 100 -10.13 -18.79 -6.73
C VAL A 100 -10.65 -18.72 -5.29
N PRO A 101 -9.79 -18.61 -4.25
CA PRO A 101 -10.25 -18.35 -2.89
C PRO A 101 -11.09 -17.06 -2.90
N PRO A 102 -12.27 -17.05 -2.26
CA PRO A 102 -13.15 -15.89 -2.32
C PRO A 102 -12.45 -14.70 -1.67
N MET A 103 -12.21 -13.65 -2.45
CA MET A 103 -11.81 -12.34 -1.94
C MET A 103 -12.88 -11.85 -0.97
N ARG A 104 -12.47 -11.47 0.25
CA ARG A 104 -13.38 -11.06 1.32
C ARG A 104 -13.26 -9.57 1.61
N GLU A 105 -14.38 -8.90 1.78
CA GLU A 105 -14.39 -7.52 2.26
C GLU A 105 -14.43 -7.47 3.78
N ILE A 106 -13.61 -6.58 4.35
CA ILE A 106 -13.48 -6.32 5.79
C ILE A 106 -14.02 -4.90 6.01
N PRO A 107 -15.25 -4.74 6.51
CA PRO A 107 -15.80 -3.41 6.71
C PRO A 107 -15.01 -2.66 7.79
N LEU A 108 -14.51 -1.48 7.45
CA LEU A 108 -13.90 -0.53 8.38
C LEU A 108 -14.97 0.43 8.87
N PHE A 109 -15.20 0.49 10.19
CA PHE A 109 -16.24 1.34 10.77
C PHE A 109 -15.96 2.83 10.52
N PRO A 110 -17.01 3.69 10.53
CA PRO A 110 -16.80 5.14 10.53
C PRO A 110 -15.89 5.53 11.70
N GLN A 111 -14.92 6.41 11.45
CA GLN A 111 -13.86 6.83 12.39
C GLN A 111 -12.78 5.77 12.69
N ASP A 112 -12.74 4.67 11.94
CA ASP A 112 -11.64 3.72 12.04
C ASP A 112 -10.35 4.32 11.46
N PRO A 113 -9.24 4.36 12.22
CA PRO A 113 -7.98 4.93 11.73
C PRO A 113 -7.42 4.20 10.49
N LEU A 114 -7.80 2.94 10.24
CA LEU A 114 -7.38 2.23 9.03
C LEU A 114 -8.07 2.75 7.76
N ALA A 115 -9.18 3.48 7.88
CA ALA A 115 -9.88 4.04 6.73
C ALA A 115 -9.08 5.19 6.06
N GLU A 116 -8.18 5.83 6.80
CA GLU A 116 -7.30 6.90 6.28
C GLU A 116 -5.92 6.38 5.83
N GLU A 117 -5.66 5.07 5.95
CA GLU A 117 -4.37 4.46 5.68
C GLU A 117 -4.47 3.50 4.49
N GLN A 118 -3.38 3.39 3.71
CA GLN A 118 -3.24 2.30 2.73
C GLN A 118 -2.26 1.28 3.28
N PHE A 119 -2.63 0.01 3.29
CA PHE A 119 -1.74 -1.02 3.81
C PHE A 119 -1.82 -2.31 3.02
N CYS A 120 -0.74 -3.09 3.12
CA CYS A 120 -0.66 -4.46 2.64
C CYS A 120 0.01 -5.26 3.74
N TRP A 121 -0.77 -6.05 4.47
CA TRP A 121 -0.29 -7.01 5.45
C TRP A 121 -0.28 -8.40 4.80
N LEU A 122 0.89 -9.00 4.73
CA LEU A 122 1.11 -10.29 4.07
C LEU A 122 1.80 -11.24 5.04
N MET A 123 1.34 -12.49 5.05
CA MET A 123 1.89 -13.54 5.90
C MET A 123 1.99 -14.84 5.14
N THR A 124 3.14 -15.50 5.28
CA THR A 124 3.44 -16.82 4.70
C THR A 124 4.12 -17.68 5.77
N PRO A 125 4.29 -18.99 5.55
CA PRO A 125 5.09 -19.83 6.44
C PRO A 125 6.57 -19.43 6.55
N GLN A 126 7.10 -18.64 5.60
CA GLN A 126 8.54 -18.32 5.53
C GLN A 126 8.87 -16.92 6.04
N PHE A 127 7.98 -15.96 5.82
CA PHE A 127 8.14 -14.56 6.23
C PHE A 127 6.78 -13.89 6.32
N GLY A 128 6.72 -12.78 7.07
CA GLY A 128 5.64 -11.80 6.93
C GLY A 128 6.19 -10.47 6.42
N LEU A 129 5.31 -9.66 5.84
CA LEU A 129 5.63 -8.35 5.30
C LEU A 129 4.45 -7.41 5.55
N LEU A 130 4.73 -6.23 6.10
CA LEU A 130 3.77 -5.15 6.22
C LEU A 130 4.27 -3.96 5.42
N LEU A 131 3.44 -3.46 4.52
CA LEU A 131 3.60 -2.18 3.83
C LEU A 131 2.50 -1.25 4.31
N LEU A 132 2.82 0.01 4.61
CA LEU A 132 1.88 0.98 5.13
C LEU A 132 2.20 2.37 4.58
N LEU A 133 1.24 2.99 3.90
CA LEU A 133 1.21 4.41 3.64
C LEU A 133 0.20 5.04 4.60
N GLY A 134 0.72 5.76 5.59
CA GLY A 134 -0.07 6.39 6.63
C GLY A 134 0.42 7.80 6.93
N LYS A 135 0.10 8.31 8.12
CA LYS A 135 0.54 9.62 8.60
C LYS A 135 1.45 9.46 9.80
N ASN A 136 2.47 10.30 9.93
CA ASN A 136 3.31 10.33 11.13
C ASN A 136 2.71 11.23 12.23
N GLU A 137 3.41 11.41 13.35
CA GLU A 137 2.96 12.26 14.48
C GLU A 137 2.62 13.70 14.08
N GLN A 138 3.21 14.19 12.99
CA GLN A 138 2.99 15.54 12.46
C GLN A 138 1.82 15.60 11.46
N GLY A 139 1.11 14.48 11.24
CA GLY A 139 0.04 14.35 10.26
C GLY A 139 0.52 14.23 8.81
N LEU A 140 1.82 14.05 8.58
CA LEU A 140 2.40 13.99 7.25
C LEU A 140 2.39 12.58 6.71
N ALA A 141 2.08 12.45 5.42
CA ALA A 141 2.17 11.18 4.73
C ALA A 141 3.59 10.60 4.80
N GLN A 142 3.67 9.35 5.25
CA GLN A 142 4.90 8.61 5.39
C GLN A 142 4.65 7.15 5.02
N PHE A 143 5.59 6.59 4.26
CA PHE A 143 5.60 5.20 3.89
C PHE A 143 6.49 4.40 4.86
N TYR A 144 5.95 3.29 5.34
CA TYR A 144 6.61 2.35 6.22
C TYR A 144 6.54 0.95 5.62
N TRP A 145 7.58 0.15 5.86
CA TRP A 145 7.57 -1.26 5.56
C TRP A 145 8.38 -2.02 6.61
N THR A 146 8.01 -3.27 6.87
CA THR A 146 8.74 -4.10 7.83
C THR A 146 8.51 -5.59 7.58
N PHE A 147 9.52 -6.38 7.93
CA PHE A 147 9.43 -7.83 8.07
C PHE A 147 9.49 -8.27 9.54
N ASP A 148 9.49 -7.32 10.48
CA ASP A 148 9.59 -7.59 11.92
C ASP A 148 8.33 -8.36 12.41
N PRO A 149 8.50 -9.59 12.92
CA PRO A 149 7.38 -10.40 13.38
C PRO A 149 6.60 -9.77 14.53
N GLU A 150 7.23 -8.97 15.40
CA GLU A 150 6.54 -8.30 16.51
C GLU A 150 5.56 -7.25 15.99
N ILE A 151 6.00 -6.42 15.03
CA ILE A 151 5.14 -5.40 14.40
C ILE A 151 4.04 -6.08 13.59
N LEU A 152 4.36 -7.16 12.87
CA LEU A 152 3.38 -7.95 12.11
C LEU A 152 2.29 -8.53 13.02
N GLN A 153 2.66 -9.04 14.18
CA GLN A 153 1.72 -9.59 15.16
C GLN A 153 0.82 -8.50 15.74
N GLN A 154 1.37 -7.34 16.08
CA GLN A 154 0.59 -6.19 16.56
C GLN A 154 -0.39 -5.67 15.50
N ALA A 155 0.07 -5.58 14.24
CA ALA A 155 -0.79 -5.21 13.11
C ALA A 155 -1.92 -6.22 12.91
N TRP A 156 -1.62 -7.52 13.03
CA TRP A 156 -2.64 -8.57 12.98
C TRP A 156 -3.67 -8.45 14.10
N LEU A 157 -3.26 -8.21 15.35
CA LEU A 157 -4.19 -8.01 16.46
C LEU A 157 -5.14 -6.83 16.21
N SER A 158 -4.63 -5.74 15.62
CA SER A 158 -5.43 -4.59 15.21
C SER A 158 -6.45 -4.96 14.12
N LEU A 159 -6.05 -5.73 13.10
CA LEU A 159 -6.97 -6.22 12.05
C LEU A 159 -8.00 -7.22 12.58
N GLN A 160 -7.57 -8.13 13.46
CA GLN A 160 -8.41 -9.16 14.05
C GLN A 160 -9.57 -8.55 14.84
N ALA A 161 -9.35 -7.43 15.53
CA ALA A 161 -10.41 -6.72 16.25
C ALA A 161 -11.55 -6.34 15.30
N ARG A 162 -11.24 -5.87 14.08
CA ARG A 162 -12.22 -5.46 13.07
C ARG A 162 -12.90 -6.66 12.41
N LEU A 163 -12.14 -7.71 12.12
CA LEU A 163 -12.67 -8.97 11.58
C LEU A 163 -13.69 -9.66 12.52
N LYS A 164 -13.53 -9.51 13.84
CA LYS A 164 -14.50 -10.06 14.83
C LYS A 164 -15.88 -9.43 14.70
N TYR A 165 -15.95 -8.14 14.35
CA TYR A 165 -17.20 -7.40 14.21
C TYR A 165 -17.71 -7.38 12.77
N GLY A 166 -16.80 -7.43 11.79
CA GLY A 166 -17.11 -7.51 10.36
C GLY A 166 -17.41 -8.93 9.91
N LEU A 167 -18.53 -9.51 10.38
CA LEU A 167 -19.27 -10.69 9.85
C LEU A 167 -18.48 -11.74 9.04
N SER A 168 -17.24 -12.06 9.43
CA SER A 168 -16.36 -12.94 8.66
C SER A 168 -16.49 -14.36 9.21
N PRO A 169 -17.26 -15.27 8.56
CA PRO A 169 -17.49 -16.62 9.09
C PRO A 169 -16.20 -17.45 9.19
N ASP A 170 -15.19 -17.10 8.38
CA ASP A 170 -13.93 -17.85 8.25
C ASP A 170 -12.84 -17.38 9.25
N LEU A 171 -13.16 -16.43 10.14
CA LEU A 171 -12.20 -15.86 11.09
C LEU A 171 -11.48 -16.93 11.93
N SER A 172 -12.19 -17.98 12.33
CA SER A 172 -11.62 -19.08 13.11
C SER A 172 -10.59 -19.89 12.32
N LEU A 173 -10.81 -20.09 11.02
CA LEU A 173 -9.84 -20.75 10.15
C LEU A 173 -8.63 -19.86 9.94
N LEU A 174 -8.86 -18.57 9.64
CA LEU A 174 -7.81 -17.59 9.42
C LEU A 174 -6.88 -17.46 10.65
N GLN A 175 -7.46 -17.39 11.85
CA GLN A 175 -6.69 -17.36 13.09
C GLN A 175 -5.84 -18.62 13.29
N LYS A 176 -6.38 -19.81 12.98
CA LYS A 176 -5.61 -21.06 13.06
C LYS A 176 -4.45 -21.07 12.07
N THR A 177 -4.67 -20.61 10.83
CA THR A 177 -3.62 -20.53 9.81
C THR A 177 -2.51 -19.56 10.22
N ILE A 178 -2.86 -18.36 10.70
CA ILE A 178 -1.86 -17.37 11.15
C ILE A 178 -1.09 -17.89 12.37
N ALA A 179 -1.78 -18.54 13.31
CA ALA A 179 -1.12 -19.18 14.45
C ALA A 179 -0.16 -20.30 14.01
N ALA A 180 -0.51 -21.05 12.96
CA ALA A 180 0.36 -22.10 12.41
C ALA A 180 1.61 -21.53 11.71
N PHE A 181 1.51 -20.34 11.11
CA PHE A 181 2.67 -19.67 10.50
C PHE A 181 3.67 -19.14 11.55
N ASN A 182 3.21 -18.85 12.78
CA ASN A 182 4.05 -18.51 13.93
C ASN A 182 4.99 -17.29 13.73
N PHE A 183 4.64 -16.35 12.84
CA PHE A 183 5.39 -15.10 12.61
C PHE A 183 6.91 -15.34 12.50
N PRO A 184 7.35 -16.02 11.42
CA PRO A 184 8.74 -16.46 11.32
C PRO A 184 9.69 -15.26 11.21
N GLN A 185 10.87 -15.39 11.81
CA GLN A 185 11.93 -14.39 11.69
C GLN A 185 12.43 -14.36 10.23
N PRO A 186 12.41 -13.19 9.57
CA PRO A 186 12.83 -13.08 8.18
C PRO A 186 14.33 -13.29 8.03
N ASP A 187 14.73 -13.99 6.97
CA ASP A 187 16.12 -13.99 6.54
C ASP A 187 16.48 -12.58 6.04
N PHE A 188 17.59 -12.01 6.52
CA PHE A 188 18.06 -10.67 6.10
C PHE A 188 18.24 -10.56 4.58
N ARG A 189 18.46 -11.68 3.88
CA ARG A 189 18.53 -11.73 2.41
C ARG A 189 17.20 -11.36 1.78
N LEU A 190 16.07 -11.76 2.37
CA LEU A 190 14.73 -11.37 1.89
C LEU A 190 14.51 -9.87 2.05
N VAL A 191 14.88 -9.33 3.22
CA VAL A 191 14.78 -7.88 3.51
C VAL A 191 15.63 -7.08 2.51
N THR A 192 16.86 -7.52 2.27
CA THR A 192 17.78 -6.88 1.33
C THR A 192 17.27 -6.96 -0.09
N TYR A 193 16.79 -8.15 -0.51
CA TYR A 193 16.28 -8.37 -1.86
C TYR A 193 15.03 -7.54 -2.14
N PHE A 194 14.06 -7.52 -1.20
CA PHE A 194 12.89 -6.66 -1.32
C PHE A 194 13.28 -5.18 -1.40
N GLY A 195 14.23 -4.74 -0.57
CA GLY A 195 14.76 -3.37 -0.61
C GLY A 195 15.37 -3.00 -1.96
N GLN A 196 16.11 -3.92 -2.60
CA GLN A 196 16.66 -3.72 -3.94
C GLN A 196 15.55 -3.59 -4.99
N LEU A 197 14.57 -4.51 -4.99
CA LEU A 197 13.43 -4.43 -5.91
C LEU A 197 12.68 -3.11 -5.75
N MET A 198 12.42 -2.65 -4.53
CA MET A 198 11.75 -1.37 -4.31
C MET A 198 12.50 -0.20 -4.95
N LEU A 199 13.83 -0.20 -4.91
CA LEU A 199 14.68 0.81 -5.57
C LEU A 199 14.58 0.74 -7.09
N ASP A 200 14.59 -0.47 -7.65
CA ASP A 200 14.47 -0.69 -9.10
C ASP A 200 13.10 -0.25 -9.64
N TYR A 201 12.04 -0.46 -8.85
CA TYR A 201 10.68 -0.08 -9.18
C TYR A 201 10.28 1.34 -8.73
N GLN A 202 11.22 2.15 -8.21
CA GLN A 202 10.89 3.54 -7.93
C GLN A 202 10.57 4.26 -9.25
N PRO A 203 9.50 5.07 -9.29
CA PRO A 203 9.18 5.84 -10.47
C PRO A 203 10.35 6.76 -10.79
N ASN A 204 11.06 6.43 -11.87
CA ASN A 204 12.16 7.24 -12.36
C ASN A 204 11.60 8.63 -12.69
N PRO A 205 12.11 9.73 -12.11
CA PRO A 205 11.62 11.08 -12.39
C PRO A 205 11.69 11.46 -13.88
N TYR A 206 12.47 10.72 -14.68
CA TYR A 206 12.57 10.89 -16.13
C TYR A 206 11.51 10.13 -16.95
N ASN A 207 10.67 9.28 -16.33
CA ASN A 207 9.61 8.51 -16.99
C ASN A 207 8.20 9.08 -16.77
N LEU A 208 8.08 10.23 -16.13
CA LEU A 208 6.84 11.00 -16.24
C LEU A 208 6.73 11.43 -17.71
N PRO A 209 5.58 11.24 -18.38
CA PRO A 209 5.34 12.00 -19.59
C PRO A 209 5.63 13.45 -19.25
N PRO A 210 6.35 14.21 -20.10
CA PRO A 210 6.62 15.61 -19.82
C PRO A 210 5.27 16.21 -19.44
N CYS A 211 5.18 16.73 -18.20
CA CYS A 211 4.08 17.59 -17.85
C CYS A 211 4.06 18.60 -18.98
N GLN A 212 3.04 18.51 -19.84
CA GLN A 212 2.62 19.68 -20.55
C GLN A 212 2.18 20.60 -19.42
N GLU A 213 3.12 21.41 -18.95
CA GLU A 213 2.82 22.77 -18.56
C GLU A 213 1.93 23.26 -19.70
N GLN A 214 0.62 23.14 -19.50
CA GLN A 214 -0.27 24.10 -20.09
C GLN A 214 0.18 25.41 -19.45
N GLU A 215 1.16 26.05 -20.10
CA GLU A 215 1.16 27.48 -20.25
C GLU A 215 -0.26 27.83 -20.72
N SER A 216 -1.17 28.02 -19.76
CA SER A 216 -2.22 29.01 -19.92
C SER A 216 -1.46 30.32 -20.09
N ALA A 217 -1.11 30.59 -21.34
CA ALA A 217 -0.65 31.85 -21.87
C ALA A 217 -1.81 32.86 -21.74
N GLU A 218 -2.10 33.23 -20.50
CA GLU A 218 -2.74 34.50 -20.19
C GLU A 218 -1.58 35.44 -19.85
N PRO A 219 -1.21 36.35 -20.76
CA PRO A 219 -0.11 37.28 -20.50
C PRO A 219 -0.48 38.13 -19.29
N SER A 220 0.26 37.94 -18.19
CA SER A 220 0.13 38.84 -17.04
C SER A 220 0.48 40.27 -17.47
N PRO A 221 -0.28 41.29 -17.04
CA PRO A 221 -0.12 42.68 -17.47
C PRO A 221 1.27 43.27 -17.13
N ASP A 222 1.99 42.64 -16.21
CA ASP A 222 3.37 43.00 -15.87
C ASP A 222 4.36 42.70 -17.00
N VAL A 223 4.08 41.69 -17.85
CA VAL A 223 4.93 41.36 -19.00
C VAL A 223 4.74 42.36 -20.14
N GLU A 224 3.52 42.87 -20.34
CA GLU A 224 3.24 43.94 -21.32
C GLU A 224 3.90 45.27 -20.91
N LEU A 225 3.88 45.61 -19.61
CA LEU A 225 4.60 46.78 -19.10
C LEU A 225 6.12 46.66 -19.31
N LEU A 226 6.69 45.48 -19.06
CA LEU A 226 8.11 45.22 -19.29
C LEU A 226 8.47 45.24 -20.79
N GLN A 227 7.59 44.77 -21.68
CA GLN A 227 7.80 44.87 -23.13
C GLN A 227 7.63 46.31 -23.66
N ALA A 228 6.68 47.08 -23.12
CA ALA A 228 6.48 48.48 -23.51
C ALA A 228 7.70 49.35 -23.15
N LEU A 229 8.29 49.15 -21.97
CA LEU A 229 9.48 49.89 -21.52
C LEU A 229 10.75 49.55 -22.32
N THR A 230 10.84 48.35 -22.89
CA THR A 230 12.02 47.95 -23.68
C THR A 230 11.99 48.46 -25.12
N HIS A 231 10.81 48.82 -25.65
CA HIS A 231 10.68 49.39 -26.99
C HIS A 231 10.88 50.92 -27.06
N GLU A 232 10.93 51.64 -25.94
CA GLU A 232 10.99 53.12 -25.93
C GLU A 232 12.42 53.70 -25.86
N VAL A 233 13.47 52.88 -25.67
CA VAL A 233 14.86 53.37 -25.49
C VAL A 233 15.72 53.25 -26.77
N ARG A 234 15.14 53.53 -27.94
CA ARG A 234 15.93 53.86 -29.13
C ARG A 234 15.31 55.05 -29.88
N THR A 235 15.81 56.23 -29.59
CA THR A 235 16.12 57.32 -30.54
C THR A 235 16.94 58.37 -29.79
N PRO A 236 17.80 59.17 -30.45
CA PRO A 236 18.01 59.34 -31.88
C PRO A 236 19.25 58.64 -32.45
#